data_AF-A0A960Z1Y5-F1
#
_entry.id   AF-A0A960Z1Y5-F1
#
_cell.length_a   1.000
_cell.length_b   1.000
_cell.length_c   1.000
_cell.angle_alpha   90.00
_cell.angle_beta   90.00
_cell.angle_gamma   90.00
#
_symmetry.space_group_name_H-M   'P 1'
#
loop_
_entity.id
_entity.type
_entity.pdbx_description
1 polymer ?
#
loop_
_entity_poly.entity_id
_entity_poly.type
_entity_poly.pdbx_seq_one_letter_code
_entity_poly.pdbx_strand_id
1 'polypeptide(L)'
;MRLFLLTLRGFLILSSVLCANEVALIAVTDKPLCQALNSSSCFGIEKLPRFGWSFSDSEEVKSKTQVMMAGHQGGYLGYPRDYYAPLNSTERSDIHYIITSLANRSLASILFHKSELEAAGDRIDHVHPLRFLECVFTTEEYKVGIRNIRGRGWIWGDFIGGIKSSLGVEADIDNLTHEMIYDFATTVQIKPGLILPEIQNRNWDKFVDLLIMHIPRKGDGNRYDD
;
A
#
# COMPACT_ATOMS: atom_id res chain seq x y z
N MET A 1 -2.49 7.39 -7.25
CA MET A 1 -2.48 6.53 -6.04
C MET A 1 -3.83 6.55 -5.30
N ARG A 2 -4.96 6.45 -6.01
CA ARG A 2 -6.31 6.54 -5.41
C ARG A 2 -6.77 5.28 -4.64
N LEU A 3 -5.93 4.24 -4.57
CA LEU A 3 -6.23 2.98 -3.88
C LEU A 3 -5.83 2.95 -2.40
N PHE A 4 -5.59 4.12 -1.78
CA PHE A 4 -5.19 4.24 -0.37
C PHE A 4 -6.35 4.06 0.64
N LEU A 5 -7.58 3.77 0.17
CA LEU A 5 -8.80 4.05 0.92
C LEU A 5 -9.66 2.85 1.36
N LEU A 6 -9.32 1.60 1.01
CA LEU A 6 -10.21 0.47 1.35
C LEU A 6 -9.79 -0.34 2.59
N THR A 7 -8.56 -0.23 3.06
CA THR A 7 -8.02 -1.15 4.09
C THR A 7 -7.99 -0.63 5.53
N LEU A 8 -8.37 0.63 5.79
CA LEU A 8 -8.30 1.23 7.13
C LEU A 8 -9.52 0.96 8.03
N ARG A 9 -10.61 0.38 7.52
CA ARG A 9 -11.83 0.12 8.33
C ARG A 9 -12.09 -1.35 8.68
N GLY A 10 -11.43 -2.31 8.04
CA GLY A 10 -11.72 -3.74 8.27
C GLY A 10 -11.04 -4.35 9.52
N PHE A 11 -9.88 -3.84 9.94
CA PHE A 11 -9.02 -4.61 10.85
C PHE A 11 -9.20 -4.29 12.35
N LEU A 12 -9.77 -3.14 12.72
CA LEU A 12 -10.05 -2.82 14.12
C LEU A 12 -11.34 -3.45 14.65
N ILE A 13 -12.19 -4.01 13.78
CA ILE A 13 -13.40 -4.74 14.20
C ILE A 13 -13.09 -6.23 14.44
N LEU A 14 -12.07 -6.80 13.81
CA LEU A 14 -11.73 -8.23 14.00
C LEU A 14 -10.89 -8.55 15.24
N SER A 15 -10.17 -7.59 15.82
CA SER A 15 -9.39 -7.86 17.05
C SER A 15 -10.26 -7.93 18.31
N SER A 16 -11.54 -7.53 18.24
CA SER A 16 -12.47 -7.57 19.38
C SER A 16 -13.40 -8.79 19.38
N VAL A 17 -13.41 -9.60 18.31
CA VAL A 17 -14.34 -10.74 18.15
C VAL A 17 -13.67 -12.11 18.41
N LEU A 18 -12.35 -12.14 18.64
CA LEU A 18 -11.57 -13.38 18.83
C LEU A 18 -11.20 -13.70 20.28
N CYS A 19 -11.84 -13.08 21.27
CA CYS A 19 -11.70 -13.42 22.70
C CYS A 19 -12.98 -14.00 23.33
N ALA A 20 -13.83 -14.67 22.55
CA ALA A 20 -15.04 -15.31 23.06
C ALA A 20 -15.34 -16.62 22.29
N ASN A 21 -14.58 -17.67 22.60
CA ASN A 21 -14.87 -19.10 22.40
C ASN A 21 -13.58 -19.86 22.73
N GLU A 22 -13.50 -20.94 23.49
CA GLU A 22 -14.45 -21.67 24.32
C GLU A 22 -13.53 -22.61 25.11
N VAL A 23 -13.44 -22.48 26.43
CA VAL A 23 -12.77 -23.45 27.32
C VAL A 23 -13.88 -24.18 28.04
N ALA A 24 -14.23 -25.38 27.58
CA ALA A 24 -15.08 -26.30 28.35
C ALA A 24 -14.95 -27.74 27.84
N LEU A 25 -14.09 -28.52 28.48
CA LEU A 25 -14.31 -29.97 28.59
C LEU A 25 -13.74 -30.46 29.92
N ILE A 26 -14.54 -30.35 30.98
CA ILE A 26 -14.31 -31.05 32.25
C ILE A 26 -15.62 -31.70 32.70
N ALA A 27 -15.46 -32.94 33.14
CA ALA A 27 -16.45 -33.94 33.48
C ALA A 27 -17.55 -33.48 34.47
N VAL A 28 -18.76 -33.97 34.23
CA VAL A 28 -19.91 -33.89 35.15
C VAL A 28 -20.03 -35.21 35.90
N THR A 29 -19.93 -35.15 37.23
CA THR A 29 -20.52 -36.15 38.15
C THR A 29 -21.33 -35.41 39.21
N ASP A 30 -22.43 -36.06 39.60
CA ASP A 30 -23.57 -35.54 40.36
C ASP A 30 -23.29 -35.03 41.78
N LYS A 31 -23.92 -33.91 42.17
CA LYS A 31 -24.86 -33.80 43.33
C LYS A 31 -25.36 -32.35 43.59
N PRO A 32 -26.57 -32.18 44.17
CA PRO A 32 -27.17 -30.87 44.45
C PRO A 32 -27.18 -30.51 45.95
N LEU A 33 -27.10 -29.21 46.29
CA LEU A 33 -27.99 -28.43 47.18
C LEU A 33 -27.34 -27.13 47.72
N CYS A 34 -28.21 -26.12 47.96
CA CYS A 34 -28.09 -24.93 48.83
C CYS A 34 -27.23 -23.75 48.32
N GLN A 35 -27.85 -22.66 47.86
CA GLN A 35 -28.46 -21.53 48.60
C GLN A 35 -27.46 -20.40 48.99
N ALA A 36 -27.73 -19.25 48.36
CA ALA A 36 -27.83 -17.90 48.94
C ALA A 36 -26.58 -17.01 49.11
N LEU A 37 -26.86 -15.73 48.84
CA LEU A 37 -26.19 -14.46 49.19
C LEU A 37 -25.13 -13.95 48.18
N ASN A 38 -25.44 -12.93 47.36
CA ASN A 38 -25.61 -11.49 47.64
C ASN A 38 -24.25 -10.75 47.69
N SER A 39 -23.98 -9.90 46.70
CA SER A 39 -23.48 -8.52 46.83
C SER A 39 -22.69 -8.01 45.61
N SER A 40 -22.91 -6.72 45.31
CA SER A 40 -21.97 -5.75 44.70
C SER A 40 -21.67 -5.90 43.21
N SER A 41 -22.35 -5.10 42.37
CA SER A 41 -21.87 -3.80 41.88
C SER A 41 -20.63 -3.90 40.99
N CYS A 42 -20.77 -3.58 39.70
CA CYS A 42 -19.77 -2.82 38.95
C CYS A 42 -20.27 -2.46 37.54
N PHE A 43 -20.27 -1.14 37.30
CA PHE A 43 -20.09 -0.45 36.02
C PHE A 43 -21.12 -0.63 34.91
N GLY A 44 -21.98 0.39 34.82
CA GLY A 44 -22.67 0.76 33.60
C GLY A 44 -21.66 1.15 32.52
N ILE A 45 -21.77 0.48 31.37
CA ILE A 45 -21.07 0.84 30.14
C ILE A 45 -21.79 2.04 29.56
N GLU A 46 -21.16 3.22 29.65
CA GLU A 46 -21.57 4.40 28.92
C GLU A 46 -21.61 4.10 27.41
N LYS A 47 -22.79 4.30 26.82
CA LYS A 47 -22.98 4.36 25.38
C LYS A 47 -22.16 5.52 24.83
N LEU A 48 -21.03 5.21 24.18
CA LEU A 48 -20.36 6.17 23.31
C LEU A 48 -21.29 6.50 22.11
N PRO A 49 -21.33 7.77 21.67
CA PRO A 49 -22.20 8.22 20.59
C PRO A 49 -21.81 7.56 19.26
N ARG A 50 -22.77 6.87 18.64
CA ARG A 50 -22.70 6.46 17.23
C ARG A 50 -22.76 7.73 16.37
N PHE A 51 -21.62 8.21 15.91
CA PHE A 51 -21.57 9.15 14.80
C PHE A 51 -21.95 8.42 13.51
N GLY A 52 -23.22 8.55 13.13
CA GLY A 52 -23.73 8.10 11.85
C GLY A 52 -23.16 8.95 10.73
N TRP A 53 -22.37 8.33 9.85
CA TRP A 53 -22.07 8.88 8.54
C TRP A 53 -23.08 8.29 7.56
N SER A 54 -24.10 9.08 7.25
CA SER A 54 -25.00 8.86 6.13
C SER A 54 -24.19 8.96 4.85
N PHE A 55 -24.01 7.85 4.14
CA PHE A 55 -23.56 7.87 2.76
C PHE A 55 -24.83 7.96 1.91
N SER A 56 -25.04 9.12 1.27
CA SER A 56 -26.14 9.28 0.33
C SER A 56 -25.90 8.38 -0.87
N ASP A 57 -26.79 7.41 -1.03
CA ASP A 57 -27.02 6.74 -2.30
C ASP A 57 -27.49 7.79 -3.32
N SER A 58 -26.72 7.98 -4.38
CA SER A 58 -27.26 8.57 -5.61
C SER A 58 -27.11 7.53 -6.72
N GLU A 59 -28.18 6.75 -6.90
CA GLU A 59 -28.40 6.03 -8.13
C GLU A 59 -28.81 6.99 -9.26
N GLU A 60 -28.32 6.63 -10.45
CA GLU A 60 -28.99 6.71 -11.75
C GLU A 60 -29.14 8.08 -12.44
N VAL A 61 -28.33 8.26 -13.49
CA VAL A 61 -28.85 8.68 -14.80
C VAL A 61 -28.30 7.75 -15.88
N LYS A 62 -29.17 6.86 -16.37
CA LYS A 62 -28.98 6.13 -17.64
C LYS A 62 -29.31 7.05 -18.82
N SER A 63 -28.36 7.27 -19.72
CA SER A 63 -28.68 7.52 -21.13
C SER A 63 -27.51 7.16 -22.07
N LYS A 64 -27.54 5.92 -22.54
CA LYS A 64 -27.45 5.49 -23.95
C LYS A 64 -26.69 6.43 -24.92
N THR A 65 -25.38 6.20 -25.04
CA THR A 65 -24.66 6.29 -26.33
C THR A 65 -23.70 5.11 -26.41
N GLN A 66 -24.12 4.10 -27.17
CA GLN A 66 -23.31 2.96 -27.58
C GLN A 66 -22.51 3.40 -28.81
N VAL A 67 -21.28 3.86 -28.60
CA VAL A 67 -20.23 3.87 -29.62
C VAL A 67 -19.14 2.94 -29.12
N MET A 68 -18.92 1.89 -29.90
CA MET A 68 -17.88 0.89 -29.69
C MET A 68 -16.51 1.56 -29.77
N MET A 69 -15.79 1.60 -28.65
CA MET A 69 -14.35 1.30 -28.52
C MET A 69 -14.07 1.03 -27.04
N ALA A 70 -14.26 -0.23 -26.62
CA ALA A 70 -13.82 -0.71 -25.31
C ALA A 70 -12.30 -0.93 -25.34
N GLY A 71 -11.55 0.17 -25.30
CA GLY A 71 -10.15 0.17 -24.88
C GLY A 71 -10.09 0.66 -23.44
N HIS A 72 -9.58 -0.17 -22.54
CA HIS A 72 -9.27 0.19 -21.16
C HIS A 72 -8.42 1.48 -21.18
N GLN A 73 -8.98 2.61 -20.75
CA GLN A 73 -8.23 3.86 -20.62
C GLN A 73 -7.38 3.79 -19.34
N GLY A 74 -6.24 3.12 -19.43
CA GLY A 74 -5.17 3.24 -18.45
C GLY A 74 -4.41 4.55 -18.64
N GLY A 75 -3.95 5.16 -17.55
CA GLY A 75 -3.11 6.36 -17.53
C GLY A 75 -3.65 7.43 -16.58
N TYR A 76 -2.81 8.37 -16.16
CA TYR A 76 -3.27 9.58 -15.46
C TYR A 76 -4.19 10.36 -16.40
N LEU A 77 -5.48 10.45 -16.05
CA LEU A 77 -6.53 11.02 -16.92
C LEU A 77 -6.72 10.30 -18.27
N GLY A 78 -6.34 9.01 -18.36
CA GLY A 78 -6.47 8.22 -19.60
C GLY A 78 -5.38 8.46 -20.65
N TYR A 79 -4.28 9.15 -20.27
CA TYR A 79 -3.12 9.36 -21.12
C TYR A 79 -1.89 8.59 -20.61
N PRO A 80 -1.06 8.03 -21.51
CA PRO A 80 0.18 7.36 -21.13
C PRO A 80 1.12 8.32 -20.40
N ARG A 81 1.72 7.86 -19.31
CA ARG A 81 2.72 8.64 -18.58
C ARG A 81 4.05 8.63 -19.33
N ASP A 82 4.72 9.77 -19.39
CA ASP A 82 5.99 9.86 -20.11
C ASP A 82 7.14 9.25 -19.28
N TYR A 83 7.70 8.14 -19.75
CA TYR A 83 8.88 7.51 -19.15
C TYR A 83 10.13 8.37 -19.30
N TYR A 84 10.34 9.03 -20.43
CA TYR A 84 11.59 9.75 -20.70
C TYR A 84 11.63 11.11 -20.00
N ALA A 85 10.48 11.66 -19.61
CA ALA A 85 10.38 12.85 -18.79
C ALA A 85 11.25 12.72 -17.51
N PRO A 86 12.22 13.63 -17.29
CA PRO A 86 13.05 13.61 -16.10
C PRO A 86 12.26 14.10 -14.88
N LEU A 87 12.55 13.53 -13.72
CA LEU A 87 11.95 13.99 -12.46
C LEU A 87 12.44 15.39 -12.11
N ASN A 88 11.48 16.29 -11.87
CA ASN A 88 11.75 17.64 -11.39
C ASN A 88 12.14 17.64 -9.89
N SER A 89 12.65 18.76 -9.39
CA SER A 89 13.11 18.87 -7.99
C SER A 89 11.98 18.68 -6.98
N THR A 90 10.78 19.16 -7.30
CA THR A 90 9.58 19.03 -6.45
C THR A 90 9.15 17.56 -6.32
N GLU A 91 9.05 16.84 -7.43
CA GLU A 91 8.73 15.41 -7.47
C GLU A 91 9.74 14.59 -6.68
N ARG A 92 11.04 14.90 -6.82
CA ARG A 92 12.10 14.25 -6.03
C ARG A 92 11.94 14.53 -4.54
N SER A 93 11.55 15.75 -4.16
CA SER A 93 11.26 16.11 -2.77
C SER A 93 10.04 15.38 -2.24
N ASP A 94 9.00 15.20 -3.05
CA ASP A 94 7.80 14.46 -2.67
C ASP A 94 8.08 12.97 -2.52
N ILE A 95 8.85 12.36 -3.44
CA ILE A 95 9.33 10.98 -3.32
C ILE A 95 10.17 10.82 -2.05
N HIS A 96 11.10 11.76 -1.79
CA HIS A 96 11.90 11.77 -0.56
C HIS A 96 11.01 11.76 0.68
N TYR A 97 10.04 12.69 0.75
CA TYR A 97 9.12 12.83 1.87
C TYR A 97 8.30 11.57 2.10
N ILE A 98 7.77 10.95 1.04
CA ILE A 98 7.00 9.70 1.11
C ILE A 98 7.86 8.57 1.65
N ILE A 99 9.02 8.30 1.03
CA ILE A 99 9.86 7.15 1.39
C ILE A 99 10.40 7.30 2.82
N THR A 100 10.93 8.46 3.19
CA THR A 100 11.49 8.69 4.53
C THR A 100 10.42 8.66 5.61
N SER A 101 9.23 9.23 5.35
CA SER A 101 8.13 9.21 6.30
C SER A 101 7.59 7.80 6.53
N LEU A 102 7.38 7.02 5.46
CA LEU A 102 6.92 5.63 5.56
C LEU A 102 8.01 4.71 6.15
N ALA A 103 9.28 5.00 5.96
CA ALA A 103 10.37 4.21 6.51
C ALA A 103 10.61 4.47 8.00
N ASN A 104 10.64 5.73 8.42
CA ASN A 104 11.25 6.12 9.70
C ASN A 104 10.26 6.61 10.76
N ARG A 105 9.05 7.04 10.39
CA ARG A 105 8.08 7.58 11.36
C ARG A 105 7.30 6.48 12.07
N SER A 106 6.88 6.75 13.31
CA SER A 106 5.94 5.88 14.04
C SER A 106 4.58 5.81 13.34
N LEU A 107 3.82 4.73 13.59
CA LEU A 107 2.49 4.55 12.98
C LEU A 107 1.54 5.71 13.28
N ALA A 108 1.57 6.23 14.51
CA ALA A 108 0.78 7.39 14.91
C ALA A 108 1.17 8.63 14.09
N SER A 109 2.47 8.89 13.89
CA SER A 109 2.92 10.02 13.08
C SER A 109 2.51 9.87 11.61
N ILE A 110 2.56 8.67 11.04
CA ILE A 110 2.06 8.42 9.67
C ILE A 110 0.57 8.75 9.57
N LEU A 111 -0.23 8.38 10.59
CA LEU A 111 -1.65 8.68 10.61
C LEU A 111 -1.92 10.19 10.71
N PHE A 112 -1.15 10.92 11.53
CA PHE A 112 -1.25 12.37 11.63
C PHE A 112 -0.88 13.09 10.33
N HIS A 113 0.14 12.60 9.62
CA HIS A 113 0.59 13.17 8.34
C HIS A 113 -0.06 12.52 7.11
N LYS A 114 -1.15 11.76 7.30
CA LYS A 114 -1.77 11.00 6.20
C LYS A 114 -2.17 11.89 5.02
N SER A 115 -2.82 13.02 5.30
CA SER A 115 -3.24 13.96 4.25
C SER A 115 -2.07 14.60 3.50
N GLU A 116 -0.94 14.84 4.19
CA GLU A 116 0.27 15.36 3.56
C GLU A 116 0.94 14.32 2.66
N LEU A 117 0.97 13.05 3.12
CA LEU A 117 1.47 11.92 2.33
C LEU A 117 0.61 11.67 1.10
N GLU A 118 -0.72 11.76 1.24
CA GLU A 118 -1.65 11.66 0.12
C GLU A 118 -1.45 12.80 -0.87
N ALA A 119 -1.35 14.05 -0.39
CA ALA A 119 -1.10 15.19 -1.25
C ALA A 119 0.24 15.10 -1.98
N ALA A 120 1.29 14.57 -1.32
CA ALA A 120 2.57 14.28 -1.97
C ALA A 120 2.45 13.19 -3.04
N GLY A 121 1.69 12.13 -2.75
CA GLY A 121 1.39 11.06 -3.72
C GLY A 121 0.62 11.57 -4.94
N ASP A 122 -0.36 12.45 -4.73
CA ASP A 122 -1.14 13.05 -5.81
C ASP A 122 -0.28 13.97 -6.70
N ARG A 123 0.68 14.70 -6.11
CA ARG A 123 1.62 15.54 -6.85
C ARG A 123 2.60 14.75 -7.72
N ILE A 124 2.80 13.47 -7.47
CA ILE A 124 3.67 12.59 -8.27
C ILE A 124 2.89 11.54 -9.06
N ASP A 125 1.56 11.57 -9.07
CA ASP A 125 0.74 10.52 -9.69
C ASP A 125 0.90 10.48 -11.22
N HIS A 126 1.26 11.60 -11.83
CA HIS A 126 1.58 11.72 -13.25
C HIS A 126 2.94 11.12 -13.64
N VAL A 127 3.81 10.83 -12.66
CA VAL A 127 5.13 10.24 -12.90
C VAL A 127 5.01 8.80 -13.35
N HIS A 128 5.73 8.43 -14.41
CA HIS A 128 5.77 7.06 -14.89
C HIS A 128 6.31 6.10 -13.80
N PRO A 129 5.67 4.93 -13.55
CA PRO A 129 6.03 4.06 -12.43
C PRO A 129 7.47 3.54 -12.49
N LEU A 130 8.01 3.25 -13.69
CA LEU A 130 9.43 2.86 -13.81
C LEU A 130 10.38 4.00 -13.42
N ARG A 131 10.04 5.27 -13.69
CA ARG A 131 10.85 6.42 -13.26
C ARG A 131 10.80 6.65 -11.76
N PHE A 132 9.63 6.47 -11.16
CA PHE A 132 9.49 6.48 -9.71
C PHE A 132 10.39 5.40 -9.08
N LEU A 133 10.32 4.16 -9.58
CA LEU A 133 11.16 3.06 -9.10
C LEU A 133 12.65 3.31 -9.37
N GLU A 134 13.02 3.89 -10.51
CA GLU A 134 14.39 4.25 -10.84
C GLU A 134 14.95 5.22 -9.80
N CYS A 135 14.18 6.24 -9.41
CA CYS A 135 14.59 7.18 -8.38
C CYS A 135 14.80 6.48 -7.03
N VAL A 136 13.87 5.62 -6.65
CA VAL A 136 13.90 4.85 -5.39
C VAL A 136 15.11 3.90 -5.34
N PHE A 137 15.43 3.23 -6.45
CA PHE A 137 16.51 2.25 -6.50
C PHE A 137 17.85 2.79 -7.01
N THR A 138 17.94 4.09 -7.32
CA THR A 138 19.23 4.75 -7.59
C THR A 138 19.81 5.37 -6.31
N THR A 139 18.96 5.93 -5.45
CA THR A 139 19.41 6.59 -4.21
C THR A 139 19.56 5.60 -3.06
N GLU A 140 20.75 5.54 -2.46
CA GLU A 140 21.05 4.59 -1.36
C GLU A 140 20.14 4.72 -0.15
N GLU A 141 19.82 5.96 0.27
CA GLU A 141 18.89 6.22 1.37
C GLU A 141 17.51 5.58 1.13
N TYR A 142 17.00 5.67 -0.10
CA TYR A 142 15.69 5.13 -0.46
C TYR A 142 15.71 3.61 -0.53
N LYS A 143 16.82 3.00 -0.98
CA LYS A 143 17.00 1.54 -0.90
C LYS A 143 16.90 1.03 0.54
N VAL A 144 17.43 1.77 1.51
CA VAL A 144 17.28 1.43 2.94
C VAL A 144 15.83 1.63 3.37
N GLY A 145 15.24 2.78 3.03
CA GLY A 145 13.86 3.10 3.35
C GLY A 145 12.86 2.04 2.87
N ILE A 146 12.99 1.57 1.63
CA ILE A 146 12.12 0.51 1.08
C ILE A 146 12.20 -0.79 1.87
N ARG A 147 13.40 -1.19 2.33
CA ARG A 147 13.53 -2.40 3.16
C ARG A 147 12.89 -2.22 4.53
N ASN A 148 13.04 -1.04 5.13
CA ASN A 148 12.36 -0.71 6.37
C ASN A 148 10.84 -0.76 6.18
N ILE A 149 10.32 -0.17 5.09
CA ILE A 149 8.89 -0.23 4.74
C ILE A 149 8.43 -1.68 4.55
N ARG A 150 9.22 -2.54 3.88
CA ARG A 150 8.90 -3.96 3.68
C ARG A 150 8.68 -4.72 4.99
N GLY A 151 9.41 -4.38 6.05
CA GLY A 151 9.22 -4.94 7.39
C GLY A 151 7.91 -4.50 8.07
N ARG A 152 7.22 -3.48 7.53
CA ARG A 152 6.04 -2.85 8.15
C ARG A 152 4.71 -3.35 7.57
N GLY A 153 4.58 -4.66 7.37
CA GLY A 153 3.32 -5.39 7.11
C GLY A 153 2.27 -4.63 6.28
N TRP A 154 1.33 -3.96 6.96
CA TRP A 154 0.23 -3.24 6.31
C TRP A 154 0.69 -2.01 5.50
N ILE A 155 1.70 -1.27 5.97
CA ILE A 155 2.27 -0.12 5.23
C ILE A 155 2.91 -0.59 3.94
N TRP A 156 3.61 -1.73 3.99
CA TRP A 156 4.16 -2.37 2.79
C TRP A 156 3.04 -2.73 1.81
N GLY A 157 1.96 -3.34 2.30
CA GLY A 157 0.79 -3.69 1.48
C GLY A 157 0.20 -2.48 0.75
N ASP A 158 -0.04 -1.37 1.45
CA ASP A 158 -0.60 -0.16 0.87
C ASP A 158 0.37 0.51 -0.12
N PHE A 159 1.64 0.63 0.25
CA PHE A 159 2.68 1.22 -0.59
C PHE A 159 2.84 0.45 -1.90
N ILE A 160 2.97 -0.88 -1.81
CA ILE A 160 3.10 -1.74 -2.98
C ILE A 160 1.79 -1.80 -3.78
N GLY A 161 0.64 -1.77 -3.12
CA GLY A 161 -0.67 -1.66 -3.80
C GLY A 161 -0.72 -0.47 -4.76
N GLY A 162 -0.21 0.69 -4.32
CA GLY A 162 -0.08 1.88 -5.17
C GLY A 162 0.83 1.67 -6.39
N ILE A 163 2.02 1.07 -6.18
CA ILE A 163 2.97 0.80 -7.26
C ILE A 163 2.38 -0.20 -8.27
N LYS A 164 1.80 -1.30 -7.79
CA LYS A 164 1.16 -2.33 -8.63
C LYS A 164 0.02 -1.76 -9.46
N SER A 165 -0.82 -0.93 -8.85
CA SER A 165 -1.91 -0.26 -9.55
C SER A 165 -1.35 0.61 -10.68
N SER A 166 -0.32 1.41 -10.42
CA SER A 166 0.32 2.23 -11.45
C SER A 166 0.96 1.39 -12.56
N LEU A 167 1.65 0.30 -12.24
CA LEU A 167 2.26 -0.60 -13.24
C LEU A 167 1.19 -1.30 -14.08
N GLY A 168 0.13 -1.81 -13.46
CA GLY A 168 -0.97 -2.46 -14.17
C GLY A 168 -1.65 -1.51 -15.15
N VAL A 169 -1.88 -0.27 -14.73
CA VAL A 169 -2.46 0.77 -15.56
C VAL A 169 -1.61 1.08 -16.81
N GLU A 170 -0.28 1.20 -16.67
CA GLU A 170 0.60 1.39 -17.84
C GLU A 170 0.71 0.14 -18.71
N ALA A 171 0.69 -1.05 -18.09
CA ALA A 171 0.69 -2.32 -18.82
C ALA A 171 -0.58 -2.52 -19.66
N ASP A 172 -1.73 -2.01 -19.20
CA ASP A 172 -3.01 -2.11 -19.91
C ASP A 172 -3.07 -1.29 -21.20
N ILE A 173 -2.25 -0.24 -21.28
CA ILE A 173 -2.14 0.64 -22.46
C ILE A 173 -0.84 0.42 -23.26
N ASP A 174 -0.14 -0.69 -23.00
CA ASP A 174 1.13 -1.04 -23.65
C ASP A 174 2.23 0.03 -23.48
N ASN A 175 2.18 0.80 -22.39
CA ASN A 175 3.18 1.83 -22.05
C ASN A 175 4.27 1.28 -21.12
N LEU A 176 4.67 0.02 -21.32
CA LEU A 176 5.81 -0.63 -20.66
C LEU A 176 6.64 -1.35 -21.72
N THR A 177 7.20 -0.58 -22.66
CA THR A 177 7.94 -1.15 -23.79
C THR A 177 9.24 -1.83 -23.35
N HIS A 178 9.72 -2.80 -24.13
CA HIS A 178 10.99 -3.49 -23.85
C HIS A 178 12.17 -2.53 -23.74
N GLU A 179 12.18 -1.45 -24.52
CA GLU A 179 13.21 -0.43 -24.50
C GLU A 179 13.25 0.30 -23.15
N MET A 180 12.09 0.72 -22.64
CA MET A 180 11.96 1.36 -21.32
C MET A 180 12.41 0.43 -20.20
N ILE A 181 12.03 -0.85 -20.26
CA ILE A 181 12.43 -1.85 -19.25
C ILE A 181 13.94 -2.07 -19.29
N TYR A 182 14.54 -2.12 -20.47
CA TYR A 182 15.99 -2.31 -20.62
C TYR A 182 16.78 -1.10 -20.12
N ASP A 183 16.32 0.11 -20.43
CA ASP A 183 16.90 1.36 -19.95
C ASP A 183 16.82 1.47 -18.41
N PHE A 184 15.63 1.17 -17.84
CA PHE A 184 15.43 1.08 -16.40
C PHE A 184 16.39 0.08 -15.76
N ALA A 185 16.46 -1.14 -16.30
CA ALA A 185 17.29 -2.22 -15.77
C ALA A 185 18.78 -1.84 -15.77
N THR A 186 19.23 -1.20 -16.85
CA THR A 186 20.62 -0.72 -16.99
C THR A 186 20.92 0.36 -15.95
N THR A 187 19.99 1.30 -15.76
CA THR A 187 20.14 2.42 -14.82
C THR A 187 20.24 1.93 -13.37
N VAL A 188 19.38 1.01 -12.96
CA VAL A 188 19.39 0.44 -11.60
C VAL A 188 20.37 -0.73 -11.43
N GLN A 189 21.14 -1.06 -12.47
CA GLN A 189 22.16 -2.11 -12.48
C GLN A 189 21.63 -3.53 -12.17
N ILE A 190 20.45 -3.87 -12.69
CA ILE A 190 19.88 -5.21 -12.62
C ILE A 190 19.88 -5.86 -14.01
N LYS A 191 20.06 -7.19 -14.08
CA LYS A 191 20.00 -7.92 -15.36
C LYS A 191 18.57 -7.87 -15.92
N PRO A 192 18.35 -7.36 -17.15
CA PRO A 192 17.01 -7.27 -17.73
C PRO A 192 16.27 -8.61 -17.78
N GLY A 193 16.99 -9.71 -18.06
CA GLY A 193 16.43 -11.06 -18.12
C GLY A 193 15.84 -11.58 -16.79
N LEU A 194 16.14 -10.94 -15.66
CA LEU A 194 15.52 -11.28 -14.36
C LEU A 194 14.14 -10.63 -14.21
N ILE A 195 13.99 -9.37 -14.62
CA ILE A 195 12.78 -8.59 -14.38
C ILE A 195 11.77 -8.65 -15.55
N LEU A 196 12.26 -8.83 -16.77
CA LEU A 196 11.43 -8.80 -17.97
C LEU A 196 10.32 -9.87 -17.96
N PRO A 197 10.57 -11.14 -17.58
CA PRO A 197 9.51 -12.14 -17.50
C PRO A 197 8.46 -11.79 -16.46
N GLU A 198 8.84 -11.16 -15.35
CA GLU A 198 7.88 -10.79 -14.29
C GLU A 198 7.00 -9.62 -14.72
N ILE A 199 7.55 -8.66 -15.48
CA ILE A 199 6.75 -7.56 -16.04
C ILE A 199 5.77 -8.09 -17.09
N GLN A 200 6.23 -8.95 -18.00
CA GLN A 200 5.39 -9.56 -19.04
C GLN A 200 4.25 -10.40 -18.48
N ASN A 201 4.53 -11.17 -17.42
CA ASN A 201 3.53 -11.99 -16.74
C ASN A 201 2.69 -11.19 -15.73
N ARG A 202 2.91 -9.87 -15.59
CA ARG A 202 2.23 -8.99 -14.63
C ARG A 202 2.38 -9.44 -13.18
N ASN A 203 3.49 -10.11 -12.87
CA ASN A 203 3.86 -10.57 -11.54
C ASN A 203 4.51 -9.44 -10.74
N TRP A 204 3.75 -8.39 -10.46
CA TRP A 204 4.27 -7.15 -9.87
C TRP A 204 4.92 -7.34 -8.50
N ASP A 205 4.40 -8.26 -7.67
CA ASP A 205 5.01 -8.65 -6.40
C ASP A 205 6.46 -9.12 -6.60
N LYS A 206 6.61 -10.13 -7.47
CA LYS A 206 7.90 -10.76 -7.74
C LYS A 206 8.85 -9.81 -8.43
N PHE A 207 8.34 -8.95 -9.32
CA PHE A 207 9.11 -7.87 -9.92
C PHE A 207 9.74 -6.97 -8.86
N VAL A 208 8.96 -6.42 -7.92
CA VAL A 208 9.50 -5.53 -6.88
C VAL A 208 10.42 -6.29 -5.92
N ASP A 209 10.10 -7.52 -5.56
CA ASP A 209 10.99 -8.35 -4.72
C ASP A 209 12.35 -8.56 -5.39
N LEU A 210 12.41 -8.83 -6.70
CA LEU A 210 13.67 -8.96 -7.44
C LEU A 210 14.49 -7.66 -7.40
N LEU A 211 13.85 -6.49 -7.50
CA LEU A 211 14.54 -5.21 -7.36
C LEU A 211 15.20 -5.09 -5.97
N ILE A 212 14.47 -5.43 -4.91
CA ILE A 212 14.99 -5.35 -3.53
C ILE A 212 16.13 -6.33 -3.28
N MET A 213 16.07 -7.52 -3.87
CA MET A 213 17.04 -8.59 -3.67
C MET A 213 18.31 -8.42 -4.49
N HIS A 214 18.23 -7.93 -5.73
CA HIS A 214 19.34 -7.96 -6.68
C HIS A 214 20.00 -6.63 -6.97
N ILE A 215 19.37 -5.50 -6.62
CA ILE A 215 19.98 -4.19 -6.82
C ILE A 215 21.06 -3.98 -5.74
N PRO A 216 22.32 -3.70 -6.15
CA PRO A 216 23.43 -3.55 -5.21
C PRO A 216 23.24 -2.33 -4.32
N ARG A 217 23.70 -2.44 -3.08
CA ARG A 217 23.77 -1.33 -2.10
C ARG A 217 25.22 -1.01 -1.80
N LYS A 218 25.48 0.27 -1.55
CA LYS A 218 26.76 0.74 -1.01
C LYS A 218 26.60 0.99 0.49
N GLY A 219 27.27 0.18 1.32
CA GLY A 219 27.35 0.37 2.77
C GLY A 219 26.72 -0.75 3.61
N ASP A 220 27.15 -0.82 4.88
CA ASP A 220 26.76 -1.86 5.84
C ASP A 220 25.25 -1.81 6.15
N GLY A 221 24.64 -2.98 6.29
CA GLY A 221 23.21 -3.14 6.59
C GLY A 221 22.79 -2.65 7.98
N ASN A 222 23.75 -2.32 8.85
CA ASN A 222 23.56 -2.12 10.30
C ASN A 222 23.53 -0.65 10.75
N ARG A 223 23.26 0.32 9.88
CA ARG A 223 23.38 1.75 10.24
C ARG A 223 22.26 2.31 11.16
N TYR A 224 21.43 1.45 11.75
CA TYR A 224 20.39 1.85 12.72
C TYR A 224 20.43 1.04 14.03
N ASP A 225 21.56 0.41 14.33
CA ASP A 225 21.84 -0.15 15.66
C ASP A 225 22.56 0.90 16.53
N ASP A 226 21.96 2.08 16.75
CA ASP A 226 22.44 3.08 17.73
C ASP A 226 21.26 3.60 18.60
#